data_AF-A0AAV0MK62-F1
#
_entry.id   AF-A0AAV0MK62-F1
#
_cell.length_a   1.000
_cell.length_b   1.000
_cell.length_c   1.000
_cell.angle_alpha   90.00
_cell.angle_beta   90.00
_cell.angle_gamma   90.00
#
_symmetry.space_group_name_H-M   'P 1'
#
loop_
_entity.id
_entity.type
_entity.pdbx_description
1 polymer ?
#
loop_
_entity_poly.entity_id
_entity_poly.type
_entity_poly.pdbx_seq_one_letter_code
_entity_poly.pdbx_strand_id
1 'polypeptide(L)' 'MSAIYTAGVLARASPNVTHVVVHDVHRTIEKWFSWEFLCHGNMVSSKGKLWSFRIGGEPRSGRFCPD' A
#
# COMPACT_ATOMS: atom_id res chain seq x y z
N MET A 1 -9.80 8.19 1.76
CA MET A 1 -9.05 7.88 0.52
C MET A 1 -7.64 8.49 0.52
N SER A 2 -7.46 9.78 0.80
CA SER A 2 -6.12 10.42 0.87
C SER A 2 -5.13 9.72 1.79
N ALA A 3 -5.59 9.15 2.90
CA ALA A 3 -4.73 8.43 3.85
C ALA A 3 -3.94 7.27 3.20
N ILE A 4 -4.57 6.45 2.35
CA ILE A 4 -3.91 5.32 1.69
C ILE A 4 -2.89 5.83 0.66
N TYR A 5 -3.26 6.86 -0.11
CA TYR A 5 -2.36 7.51 -1.06
C TYR A 5 -1.12 8.09 -0.36
N THR A 6 -1.30 8.90 0.68
CA THR A 6 -0.19 9.50 1.42
C THR A 6 0.68 8.44 2.08
N ALA A 7 0.09 7.39 2.65
CA ALA A 7 0.85 6.26 3.20
C ALA A 7 1.71 5.57 2.13
N GLY A 8 1.16 5.35 0.94
CA GLY A 8 1.91 4.79 -0.19
C GLY A 8 3.06 5.69 -0.64
N VAL A 9 2.84 7.00 -0.78
CA VAL A 9 3.89 7.97 -1.14
C VAL A 9 5.00 7.99 -0.10
N LEU A 10 4.66 8.06 1.20
CA LEU A 10 5.64 8.08 2.29
C LEU A 10 6.42 6.77 2.35
N ALA A 11 5.74 5.63 2.20
CA ALA A 11 6.38 4.32 2.21
C ALA A 11 7.40 4.15 1.08
N ARG A 12 7.11 4.71 -0.10
CA ARG A 12 8.00 4.67 -1.28
C ARG A 12 9.14 5.69 -1.22
N ALA A 13 8.92 6.82 -0.55
CA ALA A 13 9.94 7.86 -0.37
C ALA A 13 11.05 7.43 0.61
N SER A 14 10.77 6.48 1.50
CA SER A 14 11.76 5.88 2.38
C SER A 14 12.77 5.05 1.57
N PRO A 15 14.08 5.15 1.84
CA PRO A 15 15.08 4.25 1.24
C PRO A 15 15.01 2.83 1.80
N ASN A 16 14.30 2.65 2.93
CA ASN A 16 14.14 1.37 3.61
C ASN A 16 12.75 0.77 3.33
N VAL A 17 12.64 -0.54 3.56
CA VAL A 17 11.35 -1.23 3.52
C VAL A 17 10.41 -0.64 4.57
N THR A 18 9.21 -0.29 4.14
CA THR A 18 8.15 0.26 5.02
C THR A 18 6.97 -0.70 5.05
N HIS A 19 6.46 -0.97 6.25
CA HIS A 19 5.25 -1.75 6.45
C HIS A 19 4.04 -0.82 6.56
N VAL A 20 3.04 -1.03 5.71
CA VAL A 20 1.79 -0.27 5.72
C VAL A 20 0.66 -1.22 6.08
N VAL A 21 -0.12 -0.87 7.10
CA VAL A 21 -1.29 -1.64 7.52
C VAL A 21 -2.54 -0.84 7.24
N VAL A 22 -3.47 -1.42 6.50
CA VAL A 22 -4.76 -0.80 6.18
C VAL A 22 -5.86 -1.55 6.92
N HIS A 23 -6.67 -0.81 7.68
CA HIS A 23 -7.88 -1.33 8.31
C HIS A 23 -9.11 -1.09 7.42
N ASP A 24 -10.20 -1.79 7.74
CA ASP A 24 -11.50 -1.68 7.07
C ASP A 24 -11.53 -2.04 5.58
N VAL A 25 -10.62 -2.89 5.11
CA VAL A 25 -10.54 -3.38 3.71
C VAL A 25 -11.76 -4.20 3.23
N HIS A 26 -12.73 -4.46 4.11
CA HIS A 26 -14.04 -4.99 3.75
C HIS A 26 -14.89 -3.98 2.98
N ARG A 27 -14.59 -2.68 3.09
CA ARG A 27 -15.22 -1.63 2.31
C ARG A 27 -14.58 -1.57 0.92
N THR A 28 -15.42 -1.47 -0.10
CA THR A 28 -15.01 -1.50 -1.51
C THR A 28 -13.95 -0.43 -1.79
N ILE A 29 -14.16 0.79 -1.33
CA ILE A 29 -13.25 1.93 -1.58
C ILE A 29 -11.83 1.68 -1.03
N GLU A 30 -11.73 1.30 0.23
CA GLU A 30 -10.45 1.05 0.90
C GLU A 30 -9.72 -0.13 0.24
N LYS A 31 -10.46 -1.15 -0.19
CA LYS A 31 -9.93 -2.29 -0.93
C LYS A 31 -9.31 -1.87 -2.27
N TRP A 32 -10.05 -1.12 -3.09
CA TRP A 32 -9.57 -0.64 -4.40
C TRP A 32 -8.37 0.29 -4.27
N PHE A 33 -8.42 1.25 -3.34
CA PHE A 33 -7.31 2.18 -3.12
C PHE A 33 -6.06 1.47 -2.60
N SER A 34 -6.22 0.43 -1.79
CA SER A 34 -5.09 -0.38 -1.34
C SER A 34 -4.43 -1.11 -2.51
N TRP A 35 -5.21 -1.66 -3.45
CA TRP A 35 -4.63 -2.29 -4.65
C TRP A 35 -3.99 -1.28 -5.60
N GLU A 36 -4.60 -0.10 -5.78
CA GLU A 36 -4.10 0.96 -6.65
C GLU A 36 -2.76 1.53 -6.17
N PHE A 37 -2.65 1.84 -4.87
CA PHE A 37 -1.50 2.59 -4.34
C PHE A 37 -0.50 1.75 -3.56
N LEU A 38 -0.90 0.58 -3.06
CA LEU A 38 -0.01 -0.32 -2.30
C LEU A 38 0.33 -1.59 -3.08
N CYS A 39 -0.39 -1.87 -4.17
CA CYS A 39 -0.21 -3.03 -5.06
C CYS A 39 -0.51 -4.37 -4.42
N HIS A 40 -1.22 -5.21 -5.16
CA HIS A 40 -1.53 -6.56 -4.68
C HIS A 40 -0.27 -7.39 -4.42
N GLY A 41 0.75 -7.27 -5.28
CA GLY A 41 2.02 -7.99 -5.16
C GLY A 41 2.84 -7.68 -3.89
N ASN A 42 2.58 -6.53 -3.24
CA ASN A 42 3.26 -6.16 -2.00
C ASN A 42 2.52 -6.66 -0.74
N MET A 43 1.35 -7.29 -0.89
CA MET A 43 0.57 -7.77 0.23
C MET A 43 1.24 -8.98 0.90
N VAL A 44 1.58 -8.83 2.18
CA VAL A 44 2.20 -9.91 2.96
C VAL A 44 1.15 -10.76 3.65
N SER A 45 0.07 -10.14 4.13
CA SER A 45 -0.94 -10.84 4.92
C SER A 45 -2.29 -10.13 4.87
N SER A 46 -3.35 -10.94 4.91
CA SER A 46 -4.74 -10.50 5.07
C SER A 46 -5.34 -11.23 6.28
N LYS A 47 -5.71 -10.48 7.32
CA LYS A 47 -6.32 -11.01 8.55
C LYS A 47 -7.60 -10.24 8.85
N GLY A 48 -8.75 -10.87 8.57
CA GLY A 48 -10.06 -10.25 8.76
C GLY A 48 -10.20 -8.96 7.95
N LYS A 49 -10.37 -7.83 8.64
CA LYS A 49 -10.50 -6.49 8.03
C LYS A 49 -9.17 -5.73 7.93
N LEU A 50 -8.05 -6.38 8.19
CA LEU A 50 -6.71 -5.79 8.18
C LEU A 50 -5.85 -6.41 7.09
N TRP A 51 -5.28 -5.56 6.24
CA TRP A 51 -4.27 -5.96 5.25
C TRP A 51 -2.93 -5.33 5.60
N SER A 52 -1.86 -6.11 5.41
CA SER A 52 -0.48 -5.69 5.64
C SER A 52 0.31 -5.76 4.34
N PHE A 53 0.96 -4.65 4.01
CA PHE A 53 1.77 -4.47 2.81
C PHE A 53 3.22 -4.21 3.20
N ARG A 54 4.13 -4.77 2.42
CA ARG A 54 5.57 -4.52 2.53
C ARG A 54 6.01 -3.77 1.29
N ILE A 55 6.24 -2.48 1.44
CA ILE A 55 6.60 -1.58 0.34
C ILE A 55 8.12 -1.40 0.36
N GLY A 56 8.76 -1.68 -0.77
CA GLY A 56 10.16 -1.34 -1.00
C GLY A 56 10.30 0.15 -1.31
N GLY A 57 11.39 0.76 -0.84
CA GLY A 57 11.75 2.11 -1.19
C GLY A 57 12.04 2.23 -2.69
N GLU A 58 11.27 3.05 -3.40
CA GLU A 58 11.51 3.33 -4.82
C GLU A 58 11.26 4.81 -5.12
N PRO A 59 12.12 5.72 -4.62
CA PRO A 59 11.89 7.16 -4.68
C PRO A 59 11.94 7.75 -6.10
N ARG A 60 12.40 6.98 -7.10
CA ARG A 60 12.60 7.43 -8.48
C ARG A 60 11.49 7.01 -9.45
N SER A 61 10.63 6.06 -9.07
CA SER A 61 9.56 5.60 -9.94
C SER A 61 8.30 6.46 -9.77
N GLY A 62 7.71 6.92 -10.88
CA GLY A 62 6.41 7.60 -10.85
C GLY A 62 5.22 6.65 -10.70
N ARG A 63 5.44 5.34 -10.88
CA ARG A 63 4.38 4.32 -10.84
C ARG A 63 4.34 3.65 -9.48
N PHE A 64 3.14 3.35 -8.98
CA PHE A 64 2.97 2.64 -7.72
C PHE A 64 3.21 1.14 -7.88
N CYS A 65 2.65 0.54 -8.93
CA CYS A 65 2.73 -0.89 -9.21
C CYS A 65 3.52 -1.17 -10.49
N PRO A 66 4.42 -2.17 -10.48
CA PRO A 66 4.99 -2.70 -11.72
C PRO A 66 3.89 -3.42 -12.54
N ASP A 67 4.03 -3.39 -13.86
CA ASP A 67 3.16 -4.10 -14.81
C ASP A 67 3.26 -5.63 -14.65
#